data_AF-A0A1F8LRH0-F1
#
_entry.id   AF-A0A1F8LRH0-F1
#
_cell.length_a   1.000
_cell.length_b   1.000
_cell.length_c   1.000
_cell.angle_alpha   90.00
_cell.angle_beta   90.00
_cell.angle_gamma   90.00
#
_symmetry.space_group_name_H-M   'P 1'
#
loop_
_entity.id
_entity.type
_entity.pdbx_description
1 polymer ?
#
loop_
_entity_poly.entity_id
_entity_poly.type
_entity_poly.pdbx_seq_one_letter_code
_entity_poly.pdbx_strand_id
1 'polypeptide(L)'
;MKDNSDKDRELLDNLDRILEGREDEVSEVTDEDIRSATEFARKMASMREKPSDEFAENLKAVLIHRLAEQENKQGSRDQELLFWGVPRRKLWQGTLAALIALIIIAIIFIVTLLLD
;
A
#
# COMPACT_ATOMS: atom_id res chain seq x y z
N MET A 1 21.28 12.95 3.12
CA MET A 1 20.28 12.35 2.21
C MET A 1 18.94 12.01 2.89
N LYS A 2 18.69 12.40 4.16
CA LYS A 2 17.41 12.11 4.84
C LYS A 2 16.33 13.19 4.61
N ASP A 3 16.76 14.42 4.33
CA ASP A 3 15.90 15.61 4.21
C ASP A 3 14.95 15.58 2.99
N ASN A 4 15.43 15.15 1.81
CA ASN A 4 14.62 15.19 0.59
C ASN A 4 13.44 14.20 0.61
N SER A 5 13.59 13.03 1.23
CA SER A 5 12.51 12.04 1.27
C SER A 5 11.33 12.48 2.12
N ASP A 6 11.58 13.26 3.17
CA ASP A 6 10.54 13.76 4.05
C ASP A 6 9.77 14.89 3.36
N LYS A 7 10.48 15.77 2.63
CA LYS A 7 9.92 16.82 1.77
C LYS A 7 9.07 16.26 0.63
N ASP A 8 9.56 15.25 -0.08
CA ASP A 8 8.83 14.58 -1.16
C ASP A 8 7.53 13.95 -0.63
N ARG A 9 7.59 13.35 0.57
CA ARG A 9 6.43 12.75 1.21
C ARG A 9 5.39 13.80 1.61
N GLU A 10 5.83 14.93 2.17
CA GLU A 10 4.96 16.05 2.53
C GLU A 10 4.27 16.65 1.31
N LEU A 11 5.00 16.82 0.20
CA LEU A 11 4.46 17.27 -1.06
C LEU A 11 3.39 16.32 -1.60
N LEU A 12 3.67 15.01 -1.61
CA LEU A 12 2.71 14.00 -2.08
C LEU A 12 1.43 14.00 -1.23
N ASP A 13 1.56 14.08 0.10
CA ASP A 13 0.40 14.10 0.99
C ASP A 13 -0.46 15.36 0.80
N ASN A 14 0.17 16.51 0.58
CA ASN A 14 -0.55 17.76 0.25
C ASN A 14 -1.23 17.68 -1.13
N LEU A 15 -0.60 17.05 -2.12
CA LEU A 15 -1.20 16.85 -3.44
C LEU A 15 -2.43 15.92 -3.38
N ASP A 16 -2.34 14.82 -2.64
CA ASP A 16 -3.46 13.89 -2.47
C ASP A 16 -4.67 14.61 -1.84
N ARG A 17 -4.45 15.43 -0.80
CA ARG A 17 -5.51 16.25 -0.17
C ARG A 17 -6.14 17.24 -1.15
N ILE A 18 -5.34 17.91 -1.99
CA ILE A 18 -5.85 18.83 -3.03
C ILE A 18 -6.69 18.08 -4.07
N LEU A 19 -6.24 16.91 -4.52
CA LEU A 19 -6.96 16.11 -5.52
C LEU A 19 -8.30 15.56 -5.00
N GLU A 20 -8.40 15.36 -3.68
CA GLU A 20 -9.63 14.94 -3.01
C GLU A 20 -10.57 16.12 -2.66
N GLY A 21 -10.13 17.36 -2.91
CA GLY A 21 -10.89 18.57 -2.57
C GLY A 21 -10.82 18.96 -1.09
N ARG A 22 -9.87 18.41 -0.32
CA ARG A 22 -9.59 18.73 1.09
C ARG A 22 -8.48 19.76 1.22
N GLU A 23 -8.62 20.86 0.49
CA GLU A 23 -7.58 21.89 0.39
C GLU A 23 -7.36 22.68 1.70
N ASP A 24 -8.33 22.64 2.61
CA ASP A 24 -8.31 23.20 3.96
C ASP A 24 -7.44 22.40 4.94
N GLU A 25 -7.17 21.14 4.63
CA GLU A 25 -6.30 20.26 5.41
C GLU A 25 -4.84 20.32 4.96
N VAL A 26 -4.48 21.10 3.93
CA VAL A 26 -3.09 21.22 3.45
C VAL A 26 -2.23 21.88 4.52
N SER A 27 -1.13 21.22 4.90
CA SER A 27 -0.25 21.69 5.98
C SER A 27 0.46 22.98 5.56
N GLU A 28 0.75 23.88 6.52
CA GLU A 28 1.48 25.12 6.24
C GLU A 28 2.93 24.79 5.87
N VAL A 29 3.21 24.82 4.56
CA VAL A 29 4.50 24.43 4.01
C VAL A 29 5.53 25.56 4.21
N THR A 30 6.60 25.28 4.95
CA THR A 30 7.71 26.22 5.19
C THR A 30 8.74 26.27 4.06
N ASP A 31 8.84 25.24 3.23
CA ASP A 31 9.78 25.16 2.11
C ASP A 31 9.18 25.83 0.86
N GLU A 32 9.92 26.77 0.27
CA GLU A 32 9.44 27.60 -0.84
C GLU A 32 9.17 26.77 -2.12
N ASP A 33 9.96 25.73 -2.38
CA ASP A 33 9.80 24.88 -3.56
C ASP A 33 8.53 24.03 -3.43
N ILE A 34 8.30 23.45 -2.26
CA ILE A 34 7.09 22.65 -1.97
C ILE A 34 5.85 23.55 -2.01
N ARG A 35 5.93 24.78 -1.47
CA ARG A 35 4.83 25.74 -1.48
C ARG A 35 4.43 26.10 -2.92
N SER A 36 5.42 26.41 -3.77
CA SER A 36 5.19 26.74 -5.18
C SER A 36 4.52 25.59 -5.94
N ALA A 37 4.99 24.36 -5.73
CA ALA A 37 4.39 23.17 -6.34
C ALA A 37 2.95 22.93 -5.86
N THR A 38 2.68 23.15 -4.57
CA THR A 38 1.36 22.99 -3.97
C THR A 38 0.37 24.05 -4.48
N GLU A 39 0.81 25.30 -4.60
CA GLU A 39 0.00 26.39 -5.19
C GLU A 39 -0.31 26.13 -6.67
N PHE A 40 0.67 25.64 -7.43
CA PHE A 40 0.48 25.23 -8.81
C PHE A 40 -0.58 24.12 -8.91
N ALA A 41 -0.49 23.10 -8.05
CA ALA A 41 -1.45 22.01 -8.02
C ALA A 41 -2.87 22.48 -7.65
N ARG A 42 -3.01 23.37 -6.67
CA ARG A 42 -4.29 24.02 -6.33
C ARG A 42 -4.88 24.76 -7.53
N LYS A 43 -4.06 25.53 -8.24
CA LYS A 43 -4.50 26.24 -9.45
C LYS A 43 -4.98 25.26 -10.52
N MET A 44 -4.24 24.18 -10.76
CA MET A 44 -4.63 23.14 -11.71
C MET A 44 -5.91 22.42 -11.30
N ALA A 45 -6.09 22.12 -10.01
CA ALA A 45 -7.30 21.50 -9.48
C ALA A 45 -8.52 22.43 -9.66
N SER A 46 -8.38 23.73 -9.40
CA SER A 46 -9.46 24.70 -9.61
C SER A 46 -9.88 24.87 -11.08
N MET A 47 -8.98 24.58 -12.02
CA MET A 47 -9.25 24.61 -13.46
C MET A 47 -9.87 23.30 -13.97
N ARG A 48 -9.95 22.26 -13.14
CA ARG A 48 -10.48 20.98 -13.55
C ARG A 48 -11.98 21.10 -13.75
N GLU A 49 -12.38 21.19 -15.02
CA GLU A 49 -13.78 21.08 -15.40
C GLU A 49 -14.30 19.71 -14.97
N LYS A 50 -15.52 19.69 -14.41
CA LYS A 50 -16.15 18.44 -14.01
C LYS A 50 -16.24 17.55 -15.27
N PRO A 51 -15.81 16.28 -15.21
CA PRO A 51 -15.98 15.40 -16.36
C PRO A 51 -17.45 15.38 -16.78
N SER A 52 -17.70 15.31 -18.09
CA SER A 52 -19.07 15.20 -18.59
C SER A 52 -19.75 13.97 -18.01
N ASP A 53 -21.07 14.05 -17.80
CA ASP A 53 -21.84 12.94 -17.24
C ASP A 53 -21.70 11.67 -18.11
N GLU A 54 -21.62 11.83 -19.44
CA GLU A 54 -21.35 10.75 -20.40
C GLU A 54 -20.00 10.06 -20.15
N PHE A 55 -18.94 10.82 -19.84
CA PHE A 55 -17.63 10.25 -19.54
C PHE A 55 -17.64 9.47 -18.23
N ALA A 56 -18.34 9.98 -17.21
CA ALA A 56 -18.48 9.31 -15.93
C ALA A 56 -19.25 7.97 -16.07
N GLU A 57 -20.34 7.96 -16.85
CA GLU A 57 -21.10 6.74 -17.14
C GLU A 57 -20.27 5.72 -17.93
N ASN A 58 -19.53 6.16 -18.93
CA ASN A 58 -18.65 5.29 -19.71
C ASN A 58 -17.54 4.69 -18.84
N LEU A 59 -16.90 5.48 -17.98
CA LEU A 59 -15.90 4.99 -17.02
C LEU A 59 -16.49 3.96 -16.07
N LYS A 60 -17.68 4.20 -15.54
CA LYS A 60 -18.38 3.25 -14.67
C LYS A 60 -18.63 1.93 -15.40
N ALA A 61 -19.10 1.98 -16.64
CA ALA A 61 -19.32 0.79 -17.46
C ALA A 61 -18.02 0.00 -17.67
N VAL A 62 -16.92 0.69 -18.01
CA VAL A 62 -15.60 0.06 -18.20
C VAL A 62 -15.08 -0.56 -16.90
N LEU A 63 -15.23 0.13 -15.76
CA LEU A 63 -14.79 -0.38 -14.46
C LEU A 63 -15.58 -1.61 -14.03
N ILE A 64 -16.91 -1.60 -14.16
CA ILE A 64 -17.76 -2.75 -13.89
C ILE A 64 -17.34 -3.93 -14.77
N HIS A 65 -17.10 -3.67 -16.06
CA HIS A 65 -16.66 -4.71 -16.98
C HIS A 65 -15.31 -5.32 -16.57
N ARG A 66 -14.33 -4.48 -16.22
CA ARG A 66 -13.02 -4.95 -15.73
C ARG A 66 -13.11 -5.72 -14.41
N LEU A 67 -14.02 -5.32 -13.52
CA LEU A 67 -14.23 -6.00 -12.25
C LEU A 67 -14.83 -7.39 -12.48
N ALA A 68 -15.84 -7.49 -13.35
CA ALA A 68 -16.40 -8.77 -13.78
C ALA A 68 -15.36 -9.66 -14.50
N GLU A 69 -14.48 -9.09 -15.33
CA GLU A 69 -13.36 -9.83 -15.90
C GLU A 69 -12.37 -10.34 -14.85
N GLN A 70 -12.06 -9.53 -13.84
CA GLN A 70 -11.14 -9.91 -12.76
C GLN A 70 -11.74 -11.00 -11.86
N GLU A 71 -13.04 -10.92 -11.53
CA GLU A 71 -13.76 -11.97 -10.81
C GLU A 71 -13.79 -13.28 -11.60
N ASN A 72 -14.05 -13.22 -12.91
CA ASN A 72 -13.99 -14.40 -13.78
C ASN A 72 -12.57 -14.98 -13.88
N LYS A 73 -11.53 -14.13 -13.91
CA LYS A 73 -10.11 -14.55 -13.88
C LYS A 73 -9.68 -15.10 -12.52
N GLN A 74 -10.28 -14.68 -11.41
CA GLN A 74 -10.07 -15.25 -10.08
C GLN A 74 -10.76 -16.61 -9.93
N GLY A 75 -12.02 -16.73 -10.36
CA GLY A 75 -12.74 -18.01 -10.33
C GLY A 75 -12.10 -19.10 -11.21
N SER A 76 -11.48 -18.70 -12.33
CA SER A 76 -10.71 -19.61 -13.18
C SER A 76 -9.32 -19.93 -12.63
N ARG A 77 -8.63 -18.97 -11.98
CA ARG A 77 -7.37 -19.26 -11.26
C ARG A 77 -7.58 -20.18 -10.06
N ASP A 78 -8.66 -20.03 -9.30
CA ASP A 78 -8.97 -20.93 -8.18
C ASP A 78 -9.37 -22.33 -8.68
N GLN A 79 -10.03 -22.45 -9.85
CA GLN A 79 -10.25 -23.75 -10.49
C GLN A 79 -8.94 -24.38 -11.00
N GLU A 80 -8.06 -23.62 -11.67
CA GLU A 80 -6.76 -24.14 -12.13
C GLU A 80 -5.85 -24.56 -10.96
N LEU A 81 -5.89 -23.85 -9.83
CA LEU A 81 -5.18 -24.22 -8.60
C LEU A 81 -5.76 -25.47 -7.91
N LEU A 82 -7.03 -25.80 -8.15
CA LEU A 82 -7.66 -27.03 -7.67
C LEU A 82 -7.24 -28.26 -8.50
N PHE A 83 -6.98 -28.08 -9.79
CA PHE A 83 -6.48 -29.15 -10.67
C PHE A 83 -4.99 -29.45 -10.48
N TRP A 84 -4.19 -28.48 -10.02
CA TRP A 84 -2.77 -28.68 -9.69
C TRP A 84 -2.57 -28.72 -8.18
N GLY A 85 -2.74 -29.93 -7.61
CA GLY A 85 -2.63 -30.21 -6.18
C GLY A 85 -1.26 -29.87 -5.57
N VAL A 86 -1.02 -28.59 -5.27
CA VAL A 86 0.15 -28.13 -4.54
C VAL A 86 -0.30 -27.44 -3.25
N PRO A 87 -0.16 -28.09 -2.08
CA PRO A 87 -0.48 -27.47 -0.81
C PRO A 87 0.66 -26.50 -0.43
N ARG A 88 0.66 -25.29 -0.98
CA ARG A 88 1.60 -24.21 -0.62
C ARG A 88 1.29 -23.54 0.73
N ARG A 89 0.94 -24.31 1.75
CA ARG A 89 0.73 -23.79 3.11
C ARG A 89 1.21 -24.83 4.13
N LYS A 90 2.51 -24.93 4.38
CA LYS A 90 3.09 -25.61 5.57
C LYS A 90 4.62 -25.55 5.76
N LEU A 91 5.40 -24.86 4.91
CA LEU A 91 6.88 -24.92 5.01
C LEU A 91 7.54 -23.84 5.91
N TRP A 92 6.82 -22.79 6.31
CA TRP A 92 7.40 -21.72 7.16
C TRP A 92 7.13 -21.89 8.66
N GLN A 93 6.25 -22.82 9.07
CA GLN A 93 5.97 -23.07 10.49
C GLN A 93 7.02 -23.98 11.15
N GLY A 94 7.64 -24.89 10.40
CA GLY A 94 8.67 -25.79 10.94
C GLY A 94 9.96 -25.06 11.32
N THR A 95 10.36 -24.07 10.53
CA THR A 95 11.56 -23.26 10.80
C THR A 95 11.40 -22.38 12.03
N LEU A 96 10.21 -21.77 12.23
CA LEU A 96 9.96 -20.97 13.44
C LEU A 96 9.97 -21.81 14.72
N ALA A 97 9.33 -22.98 14.71
CA ALA A 97 9.27 -23.86 15.88
C ALA A 97 10.66 -24.39 16.26
N ALA A 98 11.49 -24.76 15.28
CA ALA A 98 12.86 -25.21 15.52
C ALA A 98 13.74 -24.10 16.12
N LEU A 99 13.57 -22.86 15.64
CA LEU A 99 14.35 -21.71 16.10
C LEU A 99 13.98 -21.34 17.56
N ILE A 100 12.69 -21.39 17.90
CA ILE A 100 12.21 -21.19 19.28
C ILE A 100 12.75 -22.29 20.21
N ALA A 101 12.70 -23.56 19.78
CA ALA A 101 13.21 -24.67 20.59
C ALA A 101 14.72 -24.55 20.87
N LEU A 102 15.50 -24.12 19.88
CA LEU A 102 16.94 -23.88 20.02
C LEU A 102 17.25 -22.78 21.05
N ILE A 103 16.48 -21.69 21.03
CA ILE A 103 16.63 -20.59 21.99
C ILE A 103 16.36 -21.08 23.42
N ILE A 104 15.31 -21.87 23.63
CA ILE A 104 14.96 -22.41 24.94
C ILE A 104 16.07 -23.33 25.47
N ILE A 105 16.60 -24.22 24.64
CA ILE A 105 17.71 -25.12 25.01
C ILE A 105 18.96 -24.31 25.39
N ALA A 106 19.29 -23.28 24.61
CA ALA A 106 20.44 -22.42 24.90
C ALA A 106 20.29 -21.67 26.24
N ILE A 107 19.09 -21.15 26.54
CA ILE A 107 18.81 -20.48 27.82
C ILE A 107 18.97 -21.46 28.98
N ILE A 108 18.40 -22.67 28.87
CA ILE A 108 18.54 -23.69 29.91
C ILE A 108 20.03 -24.00 30.13
N PHE A 109 20.80 -24.25 29.08
CA PHE A 109 22.22 -24.56 29.18
C PHE A 109 23.03 -23.45 29.85
N ILE A 110 22.76 -22.18 29.51
CA ILE A 110 23.41 -21.02 30.14
C ILE A 110 23.07 -20.97 31.62
N VAL A 111 21.80 -21.16 32.00
CA VAL A 111 21.37 -21.15 33.40
C VAL A 111 22.04 -22.27 34.17
N THR A 112 22.11 -23.49 33.63
CA THR A 112 22.78 -24.62 34.30
C THR A 112 24.28 -24.36 34.49
N LEU A 113 24.95 -23.81 33.49
CA LEU A 113 26.40 -23.49 33.55
C LEU A 113 26.71 -22.34 34.50
N LEU A 114 25.75 -21.44 34.73
CA LEU A 114 25.90 -20.30 35.66
C LEU A 114 25.53 -20.67 37.11
N LEU A 115 24.85 -21.80 37.32
CA LEU A 115 24.48 -22.33 38.63
C LEU A 115 25.50 -23.32 39.20
N ASP A 116 26.42 -23.81 38.37
CA ASP A 116 27.55 -24.69 38.70
C ASP A 116 28.84 -23.87 38.87
#